data_AF-A0A6C0CHH7-F1
#
_entry.id   AF-A0A6C0CHH7-F1
#
_cell.length_a   1.000
_cell.length_b   1.000
_cell.length_c   1.000
_cell.angle_alpha   90.00
_cell.angle_beta   90.00
_cell.angle_gamma   90.00
#
_symmetry.space_group_name_H-M   'P 1'
#
loop_
_entity.id
_entity.type
_entity.pdbx_description
1 polymer ?
#
loop_
_entity_poly.entity_id
_entity_poly.type
_entity_poly.pdbx_seq_one_letter_code
_entity_poly.pdbx_strand_id
1 'polypeptide(L)'
;MYFDAREVENLRQVFNKENPKLTVRGGEPDVVWKNIQSRLHDKCDRSTECMVLSMLSKPKAPGSWKSNPEEWLSSLDIDAVEKQYKKVFSEYYYVGTVPIDFGKKSKTGECLVNSLCSLDIKSIYNKGFRQIGVVFNTDKSTGPGEHWIALFCDIRPELEFPRITYFDSYAQKPEKEVVQLMKRWSETWDATKIHKAPMKVTYNKTRHQYEDSECGMYCLYFHLCCLVGTPMKSRIPDQVVRGFRGLLFKV
;
A
#
# COMPACT_ATOMS: atom_id res chain seq x y z
N MET A 1 -0.02 14.53 14.37
CA MET A 1 -0.15 13.06 14.25
C MET A 1 -0.76 12.77 12.88
N TYR A 2 -0.25 11.79 12.12
CA TYR A 2 -0.76 11.49 10.76
C TYR A 2 -2.01 10.61 10.76
N PHE A 3 -2.25 9.92 11.87
CA PHE A 3 -3.44 9.10 12.10
C PHE A 3 -4.56 9.94 12.71
N ASP A 4 -5.78 9.72 12.26
CA ASP A 4 -6.97 10.27 12.90
C ASP A 4 -7.32 9.47 14.17
N ALA A 5 -8.32 9.93 14.92
CA ALA A 5 -8.74 9.27 16.16
C ALA A 5 -9.18 7.81 15.96
N ARG A 6 -9.79 7.50 14.81
CA ARG A 6 -10.32 6.16 14.50
C ARG A 6 -9.19 5.20 14.18
N GLU A 7 -8.20 5.66 13.42
CA GLU A 7 -7.04 4.86 13.08
C GLU A 7 -6.15 4.62 14.31
N VAL A 8 -5.99 5.59 15.21
CA VAL A 8 -5.28 5.36 16.47
C VAL A 8 -5.98 4.30 17.34
N GLU A 9 -7.31 4.35 17.42
CA GLU A 9 -8.07 3.34 18.17
C GLU A 9 -7.94 1.95 17.54
N ASN A 10 -7.98 1.87 16.21
CA ASN A 10 -7.74 0.62 15.47
C ASN A 10 -6.32 0.07 15.74
N LEU A 11 -5.28 0.90 15.61
CA LEU A 11 -3.90 0.54 15.91
C LEU A 11 -3.73 0.09 17.36
N ARG A 12 -4.44 0.70 18.32
CA ARG A 12 -4.45 0.26 19.73
C ARG A 12 -5.01 -1.15 19.87
N GLN A 13 -6.12 -1.47 19.20
CA GLN A 13 -6.71 -2.81 19.26
C GLN A 13 -5.79 -3.87 18.65
N VAL A 14 -5.20 -3.57 17.50
CA VAL A 14 -4.20 -4.44 16.85
C VAL A 14 -3.00 -4.64 17.77
N PHE A 15 -2.43 -3.55 18.30
CA PHE A 15 -1.30 -3.60 19.23
C PHE A 15 -1.60 -4.48 20.45
N ASN A 16 -2.77 -4.30 21.09
CA ASN A 16 -3.17 -5.07 22.27
C ASN A 16 -3.34 -6.56 21.97
N LYS A 17 -3.86 -6.89 20.79
CA LYS A 17 -4.02 -8.28 20.35
C LYS A 17 -2.66 -8.96 20.15
N GLU A 18 -1.72 -8.27 19.52
CA GLU A 18 -0.38 -8.82 19.26
C GLU A 18 0.55 -8.72 20.50
N ASN A 19 0.21 -7.88 21.47
CA ASN A 19 0.98 -7.70 22.71
C ASN A 19 0.09 -7.83 23.99
N PRO A 20 -0.47 -9.02 24.29
CA PRO A 20 -1.40 -9.20 25.42
C PRO A 20 -0.84 -8.82 26.79
N LYS A 21 0.50 -8.82 26.95
CA LYS A 21 1.18 -8.47 28.20
C LYS A 21 1.49 -6.97 28.36
N LEU A 22 1.38 -6.18 27.29
CA LEU A 22 1.81 -4.76 27.26
C LEU A 22 0.66 -3.82 26.84
N THR A 23 -0.59 -4.21 27.13
CA THR A 23 -1.77 -3.50 26.60
C THR A 23 -1.86 -2.02 26.96
N VAL A 24 -2.47 -1.25 26.05
CA VAL A 24 -2.76 0.17 26.19
C VAL A 24 -4.28 0.38 26.30
N ARG A 25 -4.69 1.14 27.32
CA ARG A 25 -6.10 1.53 27.53
C ARG A 25 -6.54 2.56 26.50
N GLY A 26 -7.83 2.59 26.17
CA GLY A 26 -8.42 3.63 25.33
C GLY A 26 -8.41 5.00 26.01
N GLY A 27 -8.58 6.06 25.23
CA GLY A 27 -8.57 7.44 25.70
C GLY A 27 -8.28 8.41 24.56
N GLU A 28 -7.76 9.59 24.90
CA GLU A 28 -7.39 10.60 23.92
C GLU A 28 -6.37 10.07 22.89
N PRO A 29 -6.57 10.28 21.58
CA PRO A 29 -5.73 9.69 20.53
C PRO A 29 -4.23 9.94 20.71
N ASP A 30 -3.84 11.18 21.01
CA ASP A 30 -2.42 11.52 21.21
C ASP A 30 -1.80 10.78 22.42
N VAL A 31 -2.59 10.55 23.47
CA VAL A 31 -2.15 9.83 24.67
C VAL A 31 -2.05 8.34 24.38
N VAL A 32 -3.04 7.77 23.71
CA VAL A 32 -3.04 6.36 23.27
C VAL A 32 -1.83 6.10 22.39
N TRP A 33 -1.60 6.94 21.39
CA TRP A 33 -0.46 6.79 20.49
C TRP A 33 0.86 6.87 21.24
N LYS A 34 1.10 7.90 22.07
CA LYS A 34 2.31 8.01 22.89
C LYS A 34 2.55 6.78 23.78
N ASN A 35 1.50 6.20 24.34
CA ASN A 35 1.62 4.98 25.13
C ASN A 35 2.07 3.79 24.29
N ILE A 36 1.53 3.59 23.08
CA ILE A 36 1.99 2.56 22.14
C ILE A 36 3.47 2.78 21.82
N GLN A 37 3.86 4.02 21.48
CA GLN A 37 5.25 4.38 21.19
C GLN A 37 6.19 4.04 22.34
N SER A 38 5.79 4.35 23.59
CA SER A 38 6.56 4.06 24.78
C SER A 38 6.74 2.55 25.02
N ARG A 39 5.70 1.74 24.78
CA ARG A 39 5.76 0.28 24.95
C ARG A 39 6.63 -0.42 23.90
N LEU A 40 6.80 0.20 22.74
CA LEU A 40 7.63 -0.32 21.64
C LEU A 40 9.04 0.29 21.61
N HIS A 41 9.39 1.16 22.54
CA HIS A 41 10.64 1.94 22.48
C HIS A 41 11.90 1.07 22.45
N ASP A 42 11.92 -0.05 23.17
CA ASP A 42 13.08 -0.97 23.19
C ASP A 42 13.26 -1.73 21.87
N LYS A 43 12.20 -1.82 21.06
CA LYS A 43 12.20 -2.53 19.77
C LYS A 43 12.34 -1.59 18.58
N CYS A 44 11.87 -0.36 18.72
CA CYS A 44 11.74 0.62 17.65
C CYS A 44 12.29 1.98 18.06
N ASP A 45 13.01 2.61 17.14
CA ASP A 45 13.60 3.96 17.24
C ASP A 45 12.56 5.11 17.19
N ARG A 46 11.32 4.81 17.56
CA ARG A 46 10.15 5.70 17.47
C ARG A 46 9.65 6.02 16.04
N SER A 47 10.23 5.43 15.00
CA SER A 47 9.65 5.51 13.64
C SER A 47 8.27 4.84 13.60
N THR A 48 7.33 5.44 12.87
CA THR A 48 5.96 4.93 12.77
C THR A 48 5.95 3.62 11.97
N GLU A 49 6.82 3.52 10.98
CA GLU A 49 7.08 2.36 10.15
C GLU A 49 7.49 1.17 11.01
N CYS A 50 8.50 1.31 11.88
CA CYS A 50 8.92 0.22 12.76
C CYS A 50 7.78 -0.24 13.67
N MET A 51 7.03 0.70 14.25
CA MET A 51 5.91 0.35 15.13
C MET A 51 4.84 -0.45 14.40
N VAL A 52 4.41 0.03 13.23
CA VAL A 52 3.41 -0.67 12.40
C VAL A 52 3.94 -2.04 11.98
N LEU A 53 5.19 -2.14 11.53
CA LEU A 53 5.81 -3.41 11.16
C LEU A 53 5.86 -4.40 12.34
N SER A 54 6.07 -3.92 13.56
CA SER A 54 6.07 -4.76 14.76
C SER A 54 4.70 -5.35 15.11
N MET A 55 3.62 -4.77 14.56
CA MET A 55 2.24 -5.24 14.72
C MET A 55 1.80 -6.18 13.60
N LEU A 56 2.64 -6.40 12.57
CA LEU A 56 2.29 -7.28 11.47
C LEU A 56 2.53 -8.74 11.82
N SER A 57 1.52 -9.58 11.57
CA SER A 57 1.70 -11.02 11.49
C SER A 57 2.37 -11.38 10.18
N LYS A 58 3.71 -11.40 10.17
CA LYS A 58 4.53 -11.67 8.98
C LYS A 58 4.10 -12.98 8.28
N PRO A 59 3.73 -12.96 6.99
CA PRO A 59 3.58 -14.19 6.20
C PRO A 59 4.90 -14.96 6.11
N LYS A 60 4.83 -16.25 5.77
CA LYS A 60 6.03 -17.03 5.47
C LYS A 60 6.68 -16.49 4.20
N ALA A 61 8.01 -16.43 4.18
CA ALA A 61 8.76 -16.12 2.98
C ALA A 61 8.52 -17.16 1.88
N PRO A 62 8.68 -16.77 0.59
CA PRO A 62 8.67 -17.70 -0.53
C PRO A 62 9.66 -18.85 -0.32
N GLY A 63 9.29 -20.06 -0.74
CA GLY A 63 10.17 -21.23 -0.60
C GLY A 63 11.49 -21.08 -1.34
N SER A 64 11.49 -20.33 -2.46
CA SER A 64 12.67 -20.01 -3.26
C SER A 64 13.74 -19.22 -2.50
N TRP A 65 13.37 -18.47 -1.46
CA TRP A 65 14.32 -17.68 -0.67
C TRP A 65 15.31 -18.53 0.12
N LYS A 66 15.04 -19.82 0.31
CA LYS A 66 16.00 -20.75 0.91
C LYS A 66 17.27 -20.93 0.06
N SER A 67 17.12 -20.85 -1.26
CA SER A 67 18.23 -20.98 -2.21
C SER A 67 18.64 -19.65 -2.83
N ASN A 68 17.68 -18.74 -3.04
CA ASN A 68 17.89 -17.40 -3.57
C ASN A 68 17.10 -16.36 -2.75
N PRO A 69 17.68 -15.82 -1.65
CA PRO A 69 16.99 -14.87 -0.75
C PRO A 69 16.49 -13.59 -1.44
N GLU A 70 17.06 -13.27 -2.60
CA GLU A 70 16.74 -12.08 -3.39
C GLU A 70 15.77 -12.38 -4.54
N GLU A 71 15.25 -13.62 -4.65
CA GLU A 71 14.25 -13.98 -5.66
C GLU A 71 13.06 -13.02 -5.64
N TRP A 72 12.52 -12.75 -6.84
CA TRP A 72 11.39 -11.86 -7.02
C TRP A 72 10.17 -12.32 -6.22
N LEU A 73 9.37 -11.36 -5.77
CA LEU A 73 8.07 -11.67 -5.21
C LEU A 73 7.11 -12.09 -6.31
N SER A 74 6.33 -13.15 -6.05
CA SER A 74 5.14 -13.47 -6.84
C SER A 74 3.95 -12.59 -6.41
N SER A 75 2.87 -12.61 -7.20
CA SER A 75 1.61 -11.96 -6.82
C SER A 75 1.05 -12.46 -5.48
N LEU A 76 1.22 -13.75 -5.19
CA LEU A 76 0.78 -14.35 -3.92
C LEU A 76 1.57 -13.82 -2.72
N ASP A 77 2.86 -13.56 -2.90
CA ASP A 77 3.72 -13.04 -1.83
C ASP A 77 3.37 -11.57 -1.52
N ILE A 78 3.12 -10.77 -2.55
CA ILE A 78 2.66 -9.38 -2.43
C ILE A 78 1.29 -9.34 -1.75
N ASP A 79 0.32 -10.12 -2.24
CA ASP A 79 -1.02 -10.22 -1.66
C ASP A 79 -1.00 -10.66 -0.18
N ALA A 80 -0.06 -11.54 0.19
CA ALA A 80 0.06 -12.03 1.56
C ALA A 80 0.50 -10.94 2.55
N VAL A 81 1.39 -10.03 2.13
CA VAL A 81 1.81 -8.87 2.92
C VAL A 81 0.70 -7.80 2.96
N GLU A 82 0.11 -7.48 1.81
CA GLU A 82 -0.99 -6.51 1.71
C GLU A 82 -2.19 -6.92 2.55
N LYS A 83 -2.48 -8.22 2.64
CA LYS A 83 -3.49 -8.76 3.56
C LYS A 83 -3.21 -8.42 5.02
N GLN A 84 -1.94 -8.30 5.44
CA GLN A 84 -1.61 -7.84 6.79
C GLN A 84 -1.79 -6.34 6.93
N TYR A 85 -1.41 -5.54 5.92
CA TYR A 85 -1.69 -4.11 5.94
C TYR A 85 -3.18 -3.82 6.11
N LYS A 86 -4.07 -4.54 5.40
CA LYS A 86 -5.54 -4.44 5.58
C LYS A 86 -6.03 -4.76 7.00
N LYS A 87 -5.34 -5.65 7.72
CA LYS A 87 -5.70 -5.97 9.12
C LYS A 87 -5.26 -4.88 10.07
N VAL A 88 -4.17 -4.19 9.74
CA VAL A 88 -3.62 -3.12 10.57
C VAL A 88 -4.30 -1.79 10.29
N PHE A 89 -4.66 -1.49 9.03
CA PHE A 89 -5.28 -0.25 8.59
C PHE A 89 -6.72 -0.50 8.15
N SER A 90 -7.68 -0.20 9.02
CA SER A 90 -9.08 -0.56 8.83
C SER A 90 -9.75 0.14 7.64
N GLU A 91 -9.28 1.35 7.29
CA GLU A 91 -9.78 2.14 6.16
C GLU A 91 -9.06 1.83 4.84
N TYR A 92 -8.11 0.90 4.84
CA TYR A 92 -7.35 0.50 3.66
C TYR A 92 -8.03 -0.59 2.85
N TYR A 93 -8.31 -0.27 1.58
CA TYR A 93 -8.81 -1.20 0.58
C TYR A 93 -7.71 -1.57 -0.41
N TYR A 94 -7.12 -2.75 -0.23
CA TYR A 94 -6.27 -3.32 -1.27
C TYR A 94 -7.11 -4.02 -2.34
N VAL A 95 -6.96 -3.59 -3.59
CA VAL A 95 -7.67 -4.18 -4.74
C VAL A 95 -7.11 -5.56 -5.08
N GLY A 96 -5.80 -5.74 -4.98
CA GLY A 96 -5.10 -6.96 -5.36
C GLY A 96 -3.87 -6.69 -6.21
N THR A 97 -3.09 -7.74 -6.41
CA THR A 97 -1.98 -7.76 -7.36
C THR A 97 -2.47 -8.26 -8.72
N VAL A 98 -2.44 -7.41 -9.74
CA VAL A 98 -3.15 -7.63 -11.01
C VAL A 98 -2.23 -7.45 -12.23
N PRO A 99 -2.49 -8.10 -13.37
CA PRO A 99 -1.72 -7.88 -14.60
C PRO A 99 -2.14 -6.57 -15.30
N ILE A 100 -1.32 -6.05 -16.21
CA ILE A 100 -1.55 -4.75 -16.86
C ILE A 100 -2.83 -4.71 -17.70
N ASP A 101 -3.28 -5.87 -18.18
CA ASP A 101 -4.51 -6.03 -18.97
C ASP A 101 -5.78 -6.13 -18.11
N PHE A 102 -5.74 -5.63 -16.87
CA PHE A 102 -6.85 -5.52 -15.92
C PHE A 102 -8.10 -4.78 -16.46
N GLY A 103 -7.96 -4.03 -17.54
CA GLY A 103 -9.03 -3.26 -18.20
C GLY A 103 -9.55 -3.89 -19.49
N LYS A 104 -9.03 -5.06 -19.91
CA LYS A 104 -9.38 -5.67 -21.19
C LYS A 104 -10.86 -6.03 -21.23
N LYS A 105 -11.55 -5.55 -22.27
CA LYS A 105 -12.96 -5.87 -22.53
C LYS A 105 -13.11 -6.76 -23.77
N SER A 106 -14.15 -7.58 -23.80
CA SER A 106 -14.58 -8.31 -24.98
C SER A 106 -15.13 -7.33 -26.03
N LYS A 107 -15.36 -7.81 -27.26
CA LYS A 107 -16.02 -7.04 -28.31
C LYS A 107 -17.46 -6.64 -27.94
N THR A 108 -18.09 -7.36 -27.00
CA THR A 108 -19.43 -7.08 -26.47
C THR A 108 -19.40 -6.13 -25.26
N GLY A 109 -18.22 -5.65 -24.85
CA GLY A 109 -18.05 -4.71 -23.74
C GLY A 109 -17.90 -5.35 -22.35
N GLU A 110 -17.89 -6.69 -22.27
CA GLU A 110 -17.73 -7.43 -21.02
C GLU A 110 -16.28 -7.35 -20.54
N CYS A 111 -16.06 -7.09 -19.24
CA CYS A 111 -14.72 -7.08 -18.66
C CYS A 111 -14.15 -8.51 -18.64
N LEU A 112 -13.05 -8.74 -19.36
CA LEU A 112 -12.36 -10.04 -19.43
C LEU A 112 -11.47 -10.27 -18.21
N VAL A 113 -10.95 -9.20 -17.60
CA VAL A 113 -10.14 -9.24 -16.37
C VAL A 113 -10.85 -8.35 -15.33
N ASN A 114 -11.32 -8.94 -14.24
CA ASN A 114 -12.53 -8.48 -13.56
C ASN A 114 -12.32 -7.64 -12.28
N SER A 115 -11.08 -7.37 -11.85
CA SER A 115 -10.83 -6.69 -10.56
C SER A 115 -10.93 -5.16 -10.60
N LEU A 116 -10.50 -4.52 -11.69
CA LEU A 116 -10.44 -3.05 -11.79
C LEU A 116 -11.37 -2.45 -12.84
N CYS A 117 -11.80 -3.25 -13.82
CA CYS A 117 -12.61 -2.77 -14.93
C CYS A 117 -13.95 -2.17 -14.47
N SER A 118 -14.60 -2.77 -13.47
CA SER A 118 -15.89 -2.35 -12.89
C SER A 118 -15.77 -1.62 -11.55
N LEU A 119 -14.54 -1.44 -11.04
CA LEU A 119 -14.32 -0.91 -9.70
C LEU A 119 -14.62 0.59 -9.66
N ASP A 120 -15.63 0.94 -8.86
CA ASP A 120 -16.07 2.30 -8.58
C ASP A 120 -15.51 2.79 -7.24
N ILE A 121 -14.73 3.87 -7.29
CA ILE A 121 -14.11 4.51 -6.13
C ILE A 121 -15.17 5.03 -5.15
N LYS A 122 -16.33 5.51 -5.63
CA LYS A 122 -17.40 6.01 -4.75
C LYS A 122 -18.03 4.87 -3.94
N SER A 123 -18.27 3.72 -4.57
CA SER A 123 -18.73 2.50 -3.89
C SER A 123 -17.76 2.05 -2.79
N ILE A 124 -16.45 2.10 -3.04
CA ILE A 124 -15.43 1.81 -2.03
C ILE A 124 -15.51 2.79 -0.86
N TYR A 125 -15.64 4.08 -1.14
CA TYR A 125 -15.80 5.10 -0.10
C TYR A 125 -17.05 4.88 0.76
N ASN A 126 -18.19 4.57 0.13
CA ASN A 126 -19.44 4.31 0.83
C ASN A 126 -19.38 3.07 1.74
N LYS A 127 -18.46 2.13 1.47
CA LYS A 127 -18.19 0.97 2.33
C LYS A 127 -17.28 1.29 3.54
N GLY A 128 -16.83 2.53 3.69
CA GLY A 128 -16.02 2.98 4.82
C GLY A 128 -14.51 3.06 4.54
N PHE A 129 -14.06 2.71 3.34
CA PHE A 129 -12.65 2.78 2.98
C PHE A 129 -12.24 4.19 2.54
N ARG A 130 -11.01 4.58 2.81
CA ARG A 130 -10.47 5.92 2.50
C ARG A 130 -9.13 5.90 1.78
N GLN A 131 -8.42 4.78 1.87
CA GLN A 131 -7.14 4.58 1.21
C GLN A 131 -7.26 3.33 0.33
N ILE A 132 -6.77 3.39 -0.90
CA ILE A 132 -6.94 2.34 -1.89
C ILE A 132 -5.58 2.04 -2.50
N GLY A 133 -5.17 0.78 -2.47
CA GLY A 133 -3.90 0.34 -3.05
C GLY A 133 -4.06 -0.72 -4.12
N VAL A 134 -3.17 -0.70 -5.10
CA VAL A 134 -3.11 -1.67 -6.18
C VAL A 134 -1.64 -1.92 -6.53
N VAL A 135 -1.27 -3.17 -6.74
CA VAL A 135 0.02 -3.52 -7.36
C VAL A 135 -0.27 -4.12 -8.73
N PHE A 136 0.47 -3.68 -9.75
CA PHE A 136 0.35 -4.19 -11.10
C PHE A 136 1.63 -4.93 -11.50
N ASN A 137 1.47 -6.04 -12.22
CA ASN A 137 2.51 -6.54 -13.10
C ASN A 137 2.40 -5.80 -14.43
N THR A 138 3.51 -5.30 -14.98
CA THR A 138 3.53 -4.72 -16.33
C THR A 138 3.32 -5.77 -17.42
N ASP A 139 3.51 -7.05 -17.10
CA ASP A 139 3.17 -8.14 -17.99
C ASP A 139 1.66 -8.40 -18.03
N LYS A 140 1.22 -9.03 -19.11
CA LYS A 140 -0.17 -9.47 -19.31
C LYS A 140 -0.45 -10.72 -18.49
N SER A 141 -1.73 -11.02 -18.30
CA SER A 141 -2.17 -12.19 -17.52
C SER A 141 -1.69 -13.55 -18.04
N THR A 142 -1.14 -13.61 -19.26
CA THR A 142 -0.63 -14.83 -19.91
C THR A 142 0.89 -14.96 -19.89
N GLY A 143 1.61 -13.94 -19.40
CA GLY A 143 3.07 -13.91 -19.40
C GLY A 143 3.70 -14.33 -18.06
N PRO A 144 5.03 -14.52 -18.03
CA PRO A 144 5.76 -14.96 -16.83
C PRO A 144 5.89 -13.89 -15.74
N GLY A 145 5.58 -12.62 -16.02
CA GLY A 145 5.80 -11.47 -15.16
C GLY A 145 7.08 -10.72 -15.51
N GLU A 146 7.05 -9.39 -15.47
CA GLU A 146 8.15 -8.54 -15.93
C GLU A 146 8.59 -7.49 -14.90
N HIS A 147 7.66 -6.69 -14.39
CA HIS A 147 7.97 -5.60 -13.46
C HIS A 147 6.77 -5.29 -12.58
N TRP A 148 7.03 -4.97 -11.31
CA TRP A 148 5.99 -4.58 -10.35
C TRP A 148 5.95 -3.07 -10.18
N ILE A 149 4.76 -2.50 -10.36
CA ILE A 149 4.46 -1.07 -10.17
C ILE A 149 3.28 -0.92 -9.23
N ALA A 150 3.17 0.21 -8.54
CA ALA A 150 2.14 0.42 -7.52
C ALA A 150 1.31 1.67 -7.79
N LEU A 151 0.08 1.67 -7.27
CA LEU A 151 -0.83 2.80 -7.30
C LEU A 151 -1.52 2.93 -5.94
N PHE A 152 -1.47 4.13 -5.39
CA PHE A 152 -2.11 4.44 -4.13
C PHE A 152 -3.03 5.66 -4.29
N CYS A 153 -4.29 5.53 -3.86
CA CYS A 153 -5.28 6.60 -3.87
C CYS A 153 -5.72 6.89 -2.44
N ASP A 154 -5.59 8.14 -2.01
CA ASP A 154 -5.98 8.62 -0.69
C ASP A 154 -7.08 9.67 -0.83
N ILE A 155 -8.26 9.32 -0.31
CA ILE A 155 -9.50 10.08 -0.39
C ILE A 155 -10.09 10.37 0.99
N ARG A 156 -9.24 10.34 2.02
CA ARG A 156 -9.61 10.74 3.37
C ARG A 156 -10.24 12.15 3.38
N PRO A 157 -11.41 12.35 4.01
CA PRO A 157 -12.18 13.61 3.91
C PRO A 157 -11.46 14.82 4.52
N GLU A 158 -10.53 14.60 5.45
CA GLU A 158 -9.73 15.63 6.10
C GLU A 158 -8.59 16.19 5.23
N LEU A 159 -8.29 15.55 4.10
CA LEU A 159 -7.28 16.05 3.16
C LEU A 159 -7.76 17.33 2.48
N GLU A 160 -6.86 18.30 2.29
CA GLU A 160 -7.14 19.50 1.50
C GLU A 160 -7.51 19.14 0.06
N PHE A 161 -6.73 18.22 -0.52
CA PHE A 161 -6.96 17.63 -1.83
C PHE A 161 -6.80 16.11 -1.72
N PRO A 162 -7.70 15.32 -2.32
CA PRO A 162 -7.48 13.90 -2.49
C PRO A 162 -6.32 13.69 -3.46
N ARG A 163 -5.68 12.53 -3.43
CA ARG A 163 -4.52 12.28 -4.27
C ARG A 163 -4.44 10.84 -4.72
N ILE A 164 -4.12 10.66 -5.99
CA ILE A 164 -3.76 9.38 -6.59
C ILE A 164 -2.31 9.44 -7.07
N THR A 165 -1.51 8.46 -6.66
CA THR A 165 -0.07 8.42 -6.86
C THR A 165 0.31 7.11 -7.52
N TYR A 166 0.91 7.20 -8.70
CA TYR A 166 1.60 6.10 -9.36
C TYR A 166 3.03 5.99 -8.83
N PHE A 167 3.51 4.77 -8.67
CA PHE A 167 4.86 4.51 -8.21
C PHE A 167 5.53 3.43 -9.06
N ASP A 168 6.72 3.76 -9.54
CA ASP A 168 7.64 2.85 -10.19
C ASP A 168 9.03 3.01 -9.57
N SER A 169 9.61 1.94 -9.06
CA SER A 169 10.93 1.97 -8.42
C SER A 169 12.05 2.42 -9.37
N TYR A 170 11.91 2.21 -10.68
CA TYR A 170 12.82 2.71 -11.72
C TYR A 170 12.50 4.14 -12.19
N ALA A 171 11.41 4.74 -11.70
CA ALA A 171 10.88 6.04 -12.10
C ALA A 171 10.51 6.15 -13.59
N GLN A 172 10.02 5.05 -14.19
CA GLN A 172 9.44 5.11 -15.53
C GLN A 172 8.04 5.76 -15.48
N LYS A 173 7.55 6.19 -16.63
CA LYS A 173 6.20 6.77 -16.74
C LYS A 173 5.14 5.66 -16.68
N PRO A 174 3.94 5.95 -16.16
CA PRO A 174 2.87 4.96 -16.09
C PRO A 174 2.43 4.51 -17.49
N GLU A 175 2.09 3.22 -17.58
CA GLU A 175 1.46 2.62 -18.76
C GLU A 175 0.09 3.23 -19.06
N LYS A 176 -0.35 3.12 -20.31
CA LYS A 176 -1.59 3.77 -20.80
C LYS A 176 -2.82 3.32 -20.01
N GLU A 177 -2.89 2.05 -19.65
CA GLU A 177 -3.95 1.43 -18.86
C GLU A 177 -4.03 2.05 -17.47
N VAL A 178 -2.87 2.27 -16.82
CA VAL A 178 -2.78 2.92 -15.51
C VAL A 178 -3.16 4.39 -15.60
N VAL A 179 -2.70 5.10 -16.64
CA VAL A 179 -3.09 6.51 -16.89
C VAL A 179 -4.61 6.65 -17.04
N GLN A 180 -5.23 5.76 -17.82
CA GLN A 180 -6.68 5.75 -18.00
C GLN A 180 -7.43 5.46 -16.69
N LEU A 181 -6.94 4.51 -15.90
CA LEU A 181 -7.50 4.23 -14.58
C LEU A 181 -7.42 5.45 -13.66
N MET A 182 -6.25 6.09 -13.58
CA MET A 182 -6.04 7.26 -12.73
C MET A 182 -6.95 8.42 -13.14
N LYS A 183 -7.06 8.69 -14.44
CA LYS A 183 -7.95 9.72 -14.98
C LYS A 183 -9.41 9.42 -14.62
N ARG A 184 -9.88 8.20 -14.87
CA ARG A 184 -11.25 7.78 -14.56
C ARG A 184 -11.58 7.94 -13.07
N TRP A 185 -10.69 7.50 -12.18
CA TRP A 185 -10.90 7.65 -10.73
C TRP A 185 -10.88 9.10 -10.28
N SER A 186 -9.97 9.92 -10.82
CA SER A 186 -9.93 11.37 -10.55
C SER A 186 -11.23 12.05 -10.95
N GLU A 187 -11.67 11.86 -12.20
CA GLU A 187 -12.90 12.48 -12.72
C GLU A 187 -14.15 12.03 -11.94
N THR A 188 -14.25 10.72 -11.66
CA THR A 188 -15.38 10.16 -10.90
C THR A 188 -15.40 10.70 -9.48
N TRP A 189 -14.23 10.85 -8.84
CA TRP A 189 -14.13 11.38 -7.49
C TRP A 189 -14.44 12.88 -7.43
N ASP A 190 -13.89 13.68 -8.33
CA ASP A 190 -14.11 15.14 -8.38
C ASP A 190 -15.57 15.51 -8.66
N ALA A 191 -16.33 14.60 -9.28
CA ALA A 191 -17.78 14.73 -9.45
C ALA A 191 -18.57 14.57 -8.14
N THR A 192 -18.01 13.92 -7.12
CA THR A 192 -18.68 13.73 -5.81
C THR A 192 -18.76 15.02 -4.98
N LYS A 193 -17.86 15.97 -5.22
CA LYS A 193 -17.72 17.23 -4.46
C LYS A 193 -17.50 17.04 -2.95
N ILE A 194 -17.02 15.86 -2.53
CA ILE A 194 -16.63 15.60 -1.13
C ILE A 194 -15.46 16.52 -0.74
N HIS A 195 -14.48 16.67 -1.62
CA HIS A 195 -13.37 17.62 -1.46
C HIS A 195 -13.62 18.90 -2.25
N LYS A 196 -13.16 20.03 -1.71
CA LYS A 196 -13.23 21.34 -2.37
C LYS A 196 -12.25 21.45 -3.54
N ALA A 197 -11.03 20.93 -3.34
CA ALA A 197 -9.99 20.92 -4.36
C ALA A 197 -10.06 19.62 -5.18
N PRO A 198 -9.69 19.67 -6.48
CA PRO A 198 -9.66 18.49 -7.33
C PRO A 198 -8.56 17.51 -6.89
N MET A 199 -8.74 16.24 -7.24
CA MET A 199 -7.77 15.19 -6.98
C MET A 199 -6.44 15.48 -7.69
N LYS A 200 -5.34 15.35 -6.94
CA LYS A 200 -4.00 15.43 -7.52
C LYS A 200 -3.58 14.08 -8.08
N VAL A 201 -3.26 14.05 -9.36
CA VAL A 201 -2.64 12.90 -10.05
C VAL A 201 -1.13 13.10 -10.03
N THR A 202 -0.41 12.17 -9.39
CA THR A 202 1.04 12.30 -9.19
C THR A 202 1.78 11.00 -9.50
N TYR A 203 3.09 11.11 -9.72
CA TYR A 203 3.99 9.98 -9.85
C TYR A 203 5.36 10.31 -9.27
N ASN A 204 6.11 9.29 -8.83
CA ASN A 204 7.48 9.50 -8.35
C ASN A 204 8.42 9.89 -9.50
N LYS A 205 9.31 10.84 -9.24
CA LYS A 205 10.38 11.24 -10.19
C LYS A 205 11.74 10.70 -9.80
N THR A 206 11.89 10.32 -8.55
CA THR A 206 13.12 9.76 -8.00
C THR A 206 13.19 8.29 -8.37
N ARG A 207 14.27 7.89 -9.05
CA ARG A 207 14.61 6.48 -9.23
C ARG A 207 15.15 5.93 -7.91
N HIS A 208 14.49 4.92 -7.38
CA HIS A 208 14.89 4.28 -6.13
C HIS A 208 15.75 3.04 -6.40
N GLN A 209 15.26 2.18 -7.28
CA GLN A 209 15.86 0.88 -7.62
C GLN A 209 16.90 0.99 -8.74
N TYR A 210 18.03 0.35 -8.51
CA TYR A 210 19.12 0.22 -9.47
C TYR A 210 19.51 -1.24 -9.72
N GLU A 211 19.04 -2.17 -8.87
CA GLU A 211 19.22 -3.62 -9.04
C GLU A 211 17.94 -4.27 -9.61
N ASP A 212 17.94 -5.59 -9.80
CA ASP A 212 16.95 -6.26 -10.67
C ASP A 212 15.79 -6.95 -9.94
N SER A 213 15.80 -7.07 -8.60
CA SER A 213 14.89 -7.99 -7.90
C SER A 213 13.90 -7.38 -6.92
N GLU A 214 14.07 -6.11 -6.57
CA GLU A 214 13.36 -5.52 -5.43
C GLU A 214 12.06 -4.80 -5.82
N CYS A 215 11.62 -4.82 -7.10
CA CYS A 215 10.49 -4.01 -7.56
C CYS A 215 9.19 -4.32 -6.79
N GLY A 216 8.93 -5.59 -6.49
CA GLY A 216 7.81 -6.01 -5.63
C GLY A 216 7.96 -5.52 -4.18
N MET A 217 9.17 -5.57 -3.63
CA MET A 217 9.46 -5.06 -2.28
C MET A 217 9.30 -3.53 -2.21
N TYR A 218 9.72 -2.81 -3.24
CA TYR A 218 9.49 -1.37 -3.36
C TYR A 218 8.01 -1.01 -3.43
N CYS A 219 7.18 -1.80 -4.13
CA CYS A 219 5.73 -1.61 -4.14
C CYS A 219 5.13 -1.72 -2.73
N LEU A 220 5.47 -2.79 -2.00
CA LEU A 220 5.02 -3.00 -0.61
C LEU A 220 5.51 -1.89 0.33
N TYR A 221 6.74 -1.43 0.13
CA TYR A 221 7.32 -0.35 0.93
C TYR A 221 6.67 1.01 0.61
N PHE A 222 6.36 1.27 -0.66
CA PHE A 222 5.63 2.46 -1.07
C PHE A 222 4.22 2.51 -0.46
N HIS A 223 3.47 1.41 -0.49
CA HIS A 223 2.17 1.34 0.16
C HIS A 223 2.27 1.54 1.68
N LEU A 224 3.25 0.91 2.35
CA LEU A 224 3.50 1.14 3.78
C LEU A 224 3.76 2.62 4.07
N CYS A 225 4.65 3.25 3.30
CA CYS A 225 4.94 4.68 3.40
C CYS A 225 3.68 5.54 3.22
N CYS A 226 2.82 5.22 2.25
CA CYS A 226 1.56 5.94 2.05
C CYS A 226 0.61 5.78 3.24
N LEU A 227 0.50 4.57 3.79
CA LEU A 227 -0.38 4.26 4.92
C LEU A 227 0.06 4.98 6.20
N VAL A 228 1.37 5.03 6.47
CA VAL A 228 1.91 5.68 7.67
C VAL A 228 2.17 7.18 7.48
N GLY A 229 2.06 7.69 6.25
CA GLY A 229 2.26 9.11 5.94
C GLY A 229 3.70 9.55 5.73
N THR A 230 4.61 8.61 5.47
CA THR A 230 6.02 8.91 5.24
C THR A 230 6.27 9.24 3.77
N PRO A 231 6.83 10.41 3.44
CA PRO A 231 7.07 10.79 2.07
C PRO A 231 8.36 10.18 1.52
N MET A 232 8.29 9.48 0.38
CA MET A 232 9.46 8.96 -0.36
C MET A 232 10.07 10.03 -1.29
N LYS A 233 10.51 11.17 -0.74
CA LYS A 233 11.09 12.27 -1.55
C LYS A 233 12.49 11.97 -2.06
N SER A 234 13.33 11.42 -1.18
CA SER A 234 14.72 11.09 -1.47
C SER A 234 14.87 9.64 -1.91
N ARG A 235 15.99 9.32 -2.56
CA ARG A 235 16.30 7.93 -2.92
C ARG A 235 16.33 7.07 -1.66
N ILE A 236 15.76 5.88 -1.80
CA ILE A 236 15.78 4.83 -0.78
C ILE A 236 16.57 3.69 -1.44
N PRO A 237 17.77 3.35 -0.93
CA PRO A 237 18.63 2.37 -1.59
C PRO A 237 18.08 0.95 -1.58
N ASP A 238 18.47 0.16 -2.57
CA ASP A 238 18.12 -1.25 -2.76
C ASP A 238 18.44 -2.08 -1.50
N GLN A 239 19.61 -1.88 -0.90
CA GLN A 239 20.01 -2.54 0.36
C GLN A 239 19.06 -2.24 1.53
N VAL A 240 18.52 -1.03 1.61
CA VAL A 240 17.57 -0.66 2.66
C VAL A 240 16.29 -1.45 2.45
N VAL A 241 15.74 -1.44 1.23
CA VAL A 241 14.51 -2.18 0.89
C VAL A 241 14.68 -3.69 1.03
N ARG A 242 15.84 -4.25 0.68
CA ARG A 242 16.16 -5.65 0.94
C ARG A 242 16.13 -5.99 2.42
N GLY A 243 16.60 -5.09 3.29
CA GLY A 243 16.47 -5.23 4.73
C GLY A 243 15.02 -5.38 5.20
N PHE A 244 14.04 -4.80 4.49
CA PHE A 244 12.62 -4.97 4.81
C PHE A 244 12.10 -6.38 4.55
N ARG A 245 12.81 -7.24 3.79
CA ARG A 245 12.38 -8.64 3.56
C ARG A 245 12.18 -9.37 4.89
N GLY A 246 13.12 -9.26 5.83
CA GLY A 246 13.00 -9.85 7.16
C GLY A 246 11.99 -9.15 8.08
N LEU A 247 11.56 -7.93 7.73
CA LEU A 247 10.53 -7.19 8.45
C LEU A 247 9.13 -7.55 7.96
N LEU A 248 8.97 -7.86 6.68
CA LEU A 248 7.68 -8.22 6.07
C LEU A 248 7.43 -9.73 6.06
N PHE A 249 8.47 -10.55 5.99
CA PHE A 249 8.35 -12.00 5.92
C PHE A 249 9.04 -12.69 7.09
N LYS A 250 8.50 -13.87 7.43
CA LYS A 250 9.16 -14.85 8.28
C LYS A 250 10.03 -15.73 7.38
N VAL A 251 11.31 -15.38 7.32
CA VAL A 251 12.38 -16.13 6.64
C VAL A 251 12.84 -17.29 7.51
#